data_AF-F6DBU2-F1
#
_entry.id   AF-F6DBU2-F1
#
_cell.length_a   1.000
_cell.length_b   1.000
_cell.length_c   1.000
_cell.angle_alpha   90.00
_cell.angle_beta   90.00
_cell.angle_gamma   90.00
#
_symmetry.space_group_name_H-M   'P 1'
#
loop_
_entity.id
_entity.type
_entity.pdbx_description
1 polymer ?
#
loop_
_entity_poly.entity_id
_entity_poly.type
_entity_poly.pdbx_seq_one_letter_code
_entity_poly.pdbx_strand_id
1 'polypeptide(L)'
;MLSKSQYIRGLQCHKSLWLLKHRPELRAKPDAEEQALFDTGNTVGDLACQLFPGGVEIKFDPQSFDDMIEQTRQLIADGVEVIYEAAFKQNGIFAMADILVKNGDVWDVYEVKSSTSVKGYHYNDAAVQWVALSEVLTLGRIHIVHLNNQYIRQGELDIQQLFTIDDITANVLTLVDGVPEYLAEMEAMLKADEPQILIGTHCDDPHSCDFKSHCWQDVPDVSVFNLYRMNAAKKFDLYHRGIVQYTDIPSTEPLSSVQRIQVETASSGQPLIQPQIVKDFVDDLTYPLHFFDFETFMEAIPRFDGQKPFMQMPFQYSLHILHENGELIHKEYLGDEFSDPRPDLVVQMIQDLGEQGSIIAFNQSFEISRIKELARDFKDYKPGLLELIPRFKDLIVPFRNLGYYHPDFNGSFSIKSLLPAMFPNDPELDYKQLDIQNGGMAMDAFANLSRLKDPDHRDTIRQALLDYCRLDTLAMVRIYQSLHKI
;
A
#
# COMPACT_ATOMS: atom_id res chain seq x y z
N MET A 1 -5.71 25.01 18.87
CA MET A 1 -4.40 24.33 18.79
C MET A 1 -4.47 23.25 17.73
N LEU A 2 -3.51 23.24 16.82
CA LEU A 2 -3.34 22.24 15.76
C LEU A 2 -2.08 21.39 16.02
N SER A 3 -2.14 20.09 15.72
CA SER A 3 -0.94 19.25 15.64
C SER A 3 -0.28 19.34 14.25
N LYS A 4 0.96 18.85 14.09
CA LYS A 4 1.61 18.69 12.76
C LYS A 4 0.71 17.97 11.75
N SER A 5 0.14 16.82 12.15
CA SER A 5 -0.78 16.04 11.32
C SER A 5 -2.07 16.79 10.95
N GLN A 6 -2.58 17.65 11.83
CA GLN A 6 -3.75 18.49 11.55
C GLN A 6 -3.42 19.64 10.60
N TYR A 7 -2.20 20.19 10.68
CA TYR A 7 -1.71 21.19 9.73
C TYR A 7 -1.61 20.59 8.31
N ILE A 8 -0.98 19.42 8.16
CA ILE A 8 -0.91 18.71 6.86
C ILE A 8 -2.32 18.40 6.32
N ARG A 9 -3.24 17.95 7.19
CA ARG A 9 -4.65 17.75 6.81
C ARG A 9 -5.30 19.05 6.33
N GLY A 10 -5.02 20.18 6.97
CA GLY A 10 -5.52 21.49 6.55
C GLY A 10 -5.01 21.88 5.17
N LEU A 11 -3.70 21.72 4.92
CA LEU A 11 -3.08 21.99 3.61
C LEU A 11 -3.69 21.11 2.50
N GLN A 12 -4.01 19.85 2.83
CA GLN A 12 -4.67 18.93 1.91
C GLN A 12 -6.13 19.34 1.64
N CYS A 13 -6.93 19.56 2.70
CA CYS A 13 -8.34 19.88 2.57
C CYS A 13 -8.89 20.54 3.84
N HIS A 14 -9.23 21.83 3.76
CA HIS A 14 -9.89 22.56 4.85
C HIS A 14 -11.19 21.88 5.33
N LYS A 15 -12.00 21.31 4.43
CA LYS A 15 -13.21 20.58 4.81
C LYS A 15 -12.89 19.36 5.68
N SER A 16 -11.86 18.59 5.34
CA SER A 16 -11.42 17.45 6.16
C SER A 16 -10.94 17.88 7.56
N LEU A 17 -10.17 18.97 7.65
CA LEU A 17 -9.77 19.52 8.95
C LEU A 17 -10.96 20.05 9.76
N TRP A 18 -11.92 20.72 9.12
CA TRP A 18 -13.13 21.21 9.77
C TRP A 18 -13.97 20.06 10.33
N LEU A 19 -14.21 19.02 9.53
CA LEU A 19 -14.94 17.81 9.94
C LEU A 19 -14.24 17.10 11.11
N LEU A 20 -12.91 17.01 11.11
CA LEU A 20 -12.17 16.45 12.25
C LEU A 20 -12.44 17.19 13.57
N LYS A 21 -12.61 18.51 13.52
CA LYS A 21 -12.81 19.35 14.71
C LYS A 21 -14.27 19.44 15.15
N HIS A 22 -15.22 19.43 14.21
CA HIS A 22 -16.63 19.70 14.49
C HIS A 22 -17.54 18.48 14.37
N ARG A 23 -17.15 17.49 13.55
CA ARG A 23 -17.92 16.27 13.26
C ARG A 23 -17.04 15.01 13.22
N PRO A 24 -16.27 14.73 14.29
CA PRO A 24 -15.39 13.56 14.32
C PRO A 24 -16.14 12.23 14.22
N GLU A 25 -17.44 12.19 14.50
CA GLU A 25 -18.30 11.02 14.35
C GLU A 25 -18.46 10.53 12.90
N LEU A 26 -18.20 11.41 11.91
CA LEU A 26 -18.23 11.06 10.48
C LEU A 26 -16.91 10.42 10.00
N ARG A 27 -15.89 10.38 10.86
CA ARG A 27 -14.57 9.87 10.52
C ARG A 27 -14.61 8.34 10.47
N ALA A 28 -14.11 7.76 9.39
CA ALA A 28 -13.87 6.33 9.33
C ALA A 28 -12.87 5.92 10.43
N LYS A 29 -13.11 4.77 11.06
CA LYS A 29 -12.12 4.18 11.97
C LYS A 29 -11.00 3.55 11.16
N PRO A 30 -9.76 3.60 11.65
CA PRO A 30 -8.68 2.86 11.03
C PRO A 30 -9.03 1.38 10.90
N ASP A 31 -8.76 0.82 9.73
CA ASP A 31 -8.81 -0.62 9.53
C ASP A 31 -7.52 -1.29 10.05
N ALA A 32 -7.44 -2.61 9.89
CA ALA A 32 -6.29 -3.38 10.37
C ALA A 32 -4.99 -3.01 9.63
N GLU A 33 -5.06 -2.68 8.34
CA GLU A 33 -3.91 -2.30 7.52
C GLU A 33 -3.37 -0.93 7.96
N GLU A 34 -4.25 0.05 8.17
CA GLU A 34 -3.88 1.36 8.70
C GLU A 34 -3.27 1.26 10.10
N GLN A 35 -3.81 0.41 10.98
CA GLN A 35 -3.24 0.19 12.31
C GLN A 35 -1.85 -0.46 12.24
N ALA A 36 -1.65 -1.45 11.37
CA ALA A 36 -0.36 -2.09 11.17
C ALA A 36 0.71 -1.11 10.65
N LEU A 37 0.32 -0.13 9.83
CA LEU A 37 1.19 0.95 9.38
C LEU A 37 1.65 1.85 10.54
N PHE A 38 0.75 2.20 11.47
CA PHE A 38 1.11 2.96 12.66
C PHE A 38 2.07 2.20 13.58
N ASP A 39 1.80 0.92 13.83
CA ASP A 39 2.64 0.06 14.68
C ASP A 39 4.05 -0.10 14.07
N THR A 40 4.12 -0.23 12.74
CA THR A 40 5.38 -0.22 11.99
C THR A 40 6.12 1.11 12.15
N GLY A 41 5.40 2.23 12.05
CA GLY A 41 5.95 3.57 12.29
C GLY A 41 6.61 3.71 13.66
N ASN A 42 5.92 3.27 14.72
CA ASN A 42 6.46 3.29 16.08
C ASN A 42 7.73 2.44 16.21
N THR A 43 7.72 1.22 15.65
CA THR A 43 8.91 0.34 15.69
C THR A 43 10.10 0.96 14.95
N VAL A 44 9.86 1.64 13.83
CA VAL A 44 10.91 2.37 13.10
C VAL A 44 11.43 3.57 13.91
N GLY A 45 10.55 4.31 14.59
CA GLY A 45 10.91 5.39 15.52
C GLY A 45 11.80 4.91 16.67
N ASP A 46 11.42 3.83 17.34
CA ASP A 46 12.17 3.21 18.43
C ASP A 46 13.59 2.81 17.99
N LEU A 47 13.73 2.24 16.78
CA LEU A 47 15.04 1.90 16.22
C LEU A 47 15.85 3.14 15.83
N ALA A 48 15.20 4.18 15.30
CA ALA A 48 15.89 5.41 14.91
C ALA A 48 16.51 6.13 16.11
N CYS A 49 15.92 6.02 17.30
CA CYS A 49 16.50 6.54 18.54
C CYS A 49 17.91 5.98 18.81
N GLN A 50 18.21 4.77 18.34
CA GLN A 50 19.54 4.14 18.49
C GLN A 50 20.62 4.77 17.60
N LEU A 51 20.25 5.64 16.64
CA LEU A 51 21.22 6.49 15.93
C LEU A 51 21.90 7.49 16.88
N PHE A 52 21.20 7.90 17.94
CA PHE A 52 21.63 8.87 18.93
C PHE A 52 21.45 8.30 20.34
N PRO A 53 22.26 7.30 20.76
CA PRO A 53 22.04 6.59 22.01
C PRO A 53 22.22 7.49 23.24
N GLY A 54 21.50 7.18 24.31
CA GLY A 54 21.61 7.88 25.60
C GLY A 54 20.65 9.07 25.76
N GLY A 55 19.69 9.23 24.85
CA GLY A 55 18.64 10.24 24.99
C GLY A 55 17.59 9.90 26.03
N VAL A 56 16.84 10.93 26.43
CA VAL A 56 15.70 10.80 27.36
C VAL A 56 14.40 10.93 26.58
N GLU A 57 13.53 9.92 26.71
CA GLU A 57 12.22 9.89 26.04
C GLU A 57 11.16 10.62 26.87
N ILE A 58 10.39 11.47 26.20
CA ILE A 58 9.16 12.04 26.77
C ILE A 58 7.98 11.21 26.27
N LYS A 59 7.29 10.55 27.19
CA LYS A 59 6.15 9.70 26.84
C LYS A 59 4.97 10.55 26.39
N PHE A 60 4.38 10.16 25.26
CA PHE A 60 3.16 10.79 24.77
C PHE A 60 1.99 10.59 25.75
N ASP A 61 1.37 11.69 26.17
CA ASP A 61 0.13 11.71 26.94
C ASP A 61 -0.90 12.65 26.29
N PRO A 62 -1.98 12.13 25.67
CA PRO A 62 -2.99 12.96 25.04
C PRO A 62 -3.80 13.81 26.04
N GLN A 63 -3.69 13.55 27.35
CA GLN A 63 -4.36 14.31 28.39
C GLN A 63 -3.50 15.42 28.99
N SER A 64 -2.17 15.38 28.77
CA SER A 64 -1.24 16.31 29.44
C SER A 64 -0.16 16.88 28.52
N PHE A 65 -0.60 17.65 27.52
CA PHE A 65 0.32 18.36 26.61
C PHE A 65 1.25 19.34 27.34
N ASP A 66 0.75 20.06 28.34
CA ASP A 66 1.54 21.06 29.06
C ASP A 66 2.63 20.40 29.93
N ASP A 67 2.38 19.19 30.48
CA ASP A 67 3.42 18.44 31.22
C ASP A 67 4.54 17.94 30.30
N MET A 68 4.23 17.51 29.08
CA MET A 68 5.25 17.10 28.09
C MET A 68 6.15 18.27 27.70
N ILE A 69 5.57 19.47 27.54
CA ILE A 69 6.31 20.70 27.21
C ILE A 69 7.21 21.09 28.39
N GLU A 70 6.70 21.02 29.63
CA GLU A 70 7.49 21.35 30.81
C GLU A 70 8.64 20.35 31.04
N GLN A 71 8.40 19.05 30.79
CA GLN A 71 9.46 18.04 30.81
C GLN A 71 10.55 18.36 29.77
N THR A 72 10.17 18.73 28.55
CA THR A 72 11.12 19.15 27.51
C THR A 72 11.97 20.32 27.98
N ARG A 73 11.34 21.35 28.57
CA ARG A 73 12.04 22.52 29.10
C ARG A 73 13.02 22.16 30.22
N GLN A 74 12.60 21.29 31.14
CA GLN A 74 13.43 20.84 32.24
C GLN A 74 14.64 20.03 31.76
N LEU A 75 14.46 19.10 30.82
CA LEU A 75 15.55 18.30 30.24
C LEU A 75 16.59 19.19 29.54
N ILE A 76 16.14 20.20 28.79
CA ILE A 76 17.02 21.18 28.16
C ILE A 76 17.79 21.98 29.22
N ALA A 77 17.13 22.40 30.29
CA ALA A 77 17.76 23.14 31.40
C ALA A 77 18.78 22.30 32.18
N ASP A 78 18.53 21.00 32.30
CA ASP A 78 19.41 20.03 32.95
C ASP A 78 20.61 19.62 32.07
N GLY A 79 20.68 20.14 30.84
CA GLY A 79 21.80 19.89 29.92
C GLY A 79 21.72 18.53 29.22
N VAL A 80 20.54 17.92 29.13
CA VAL A 80 20.33 16.70 28.34
C VAL A 80 20.54 17.03 26.86
N GLU A 81 21.47 16.32 26.20
CA GLU A 81 21.86 16.63 24.83
C GLU A 81 21.02 15.90 23.77
N VAL A 82 20.34 14.82 24.12
CA VAL A 82 19.46 14.07 23.21
C VAL A 82 18.11 13.85 23.89
N ILE A 83 17.04 14.31 23.26
CA ILE A 83 15.68 14.16 23.77
C ILE A 83 14.85 13.51 22.67
N TYR A 84 14.21 12.40 22.99
CA TYR A 84 13.25 11.75 22.09
C TYR A 84 11.86 12.28 22.38
N GLU A 85 11.07 12.51 21.33
CA GLU A 85 9.69 12.99 21.44
C GLU A 85 9.57 14.36 22.16
N ALA A 86 10.53 15.25 21.91
CA ALA A 86 10.60 16.57 22.53
C ALA A 86 9.39 17.45 22.12
N ALA A 87 8.62 17.92 23.10
CA ALA A 87 7.33 18.57 22.88
C ALA A 87 7.41 20.10 23.00
N PHE A 88 6.80 20.78 22.02
CA PHE A 88 6.77 22.23 21.91
C PHE A 88 5.37 22.73 21.56
N LYS A 89 5.05 23.93 22.03
CA LYS A 89 3.80 24.61 21.71
C LYS A 89 4.04 26.09 21.53
N GLN A 90 3.93 26.56 20.30
CA GLN A 90 4.03 27.98 19.94
C GLN A 90 3.07 28.30 18.81
N ASN A 91 2.60 29.55 18.76
CA ASN A 91 1.72 30.07 17.70
C ASN A 91 0.50 29.17 17.39
N GLY A 92 -0.11 28.58 18.42
CA GLY A 92 -1.27 27.71 18.25
C GLY A 92 -0.96 26.31 17.68
N ILE A 93 0.31 25.97 17.47
CA ILE A 93 0.75 24.64 17.04
C ILE A 93 1.30 23.87 18.23
N PHE A 94 0.99 22.57 18.28
CA PHE A 94 1.69 21.58 19.07
C PHE A 94 2.52 20.68 18.15
N ALA A 95 3.83 20.60 18.42
CA ALA A 95 4.76 19.78 17.67
C ALA A 95 5.59 18.94 18.63
N MET A 96 5.75 17.66 18.29
CA MET A 96 6.73 16.78 18.92
C MET A 96 7.81 16.47 17.89
N ALA A 97 9.05 16.64 18.29
CA ALA A 97 10.20 16.27 17.49
C ALA A 97 10.65 14.87 17.88
N ASP A 98 10.62 13.95 16.93
CA ASP A 98 10.93 12.54 17.15
C ASP A 98 12.30 12.39 17.83
N ILE A 99 13.33 13.07 17.31
CA ILE A 99 14.65 13.16 17.95
C ILE A 99 15.19 14.60 17.87
N LEU A 100 15.55 15.15 19.02
CA LEU A 100 16.16 16.47 19.17
C LEU A 100 17.58 16.32 19.74
N VAL A 101 18.59 16.82 19.02
CA VAL A 101 20.01 16.62 19.35
C VAL A 101 20.73 17.96 19.50
N LYS A 102 21.44 18.15 20.61
CA LYS A 102 22.27 19.32 20.87
C LYS A 102 23.56 19.23 20.05
N ASN A 103 23.87 20.28 19.29
CA ASN A 103 25.06 20.36 18.47
C ASN A 103 25.78 21.69 18.73
N GLY A 104 26.72 21.71 19.67
CA GLY A 104 27.32 22.95 20.16
C GLY A 104 26.25 23.85 20.80
N ASP A 105 26.12 25.08 20.31
CA ASP A 105 25.13 26.03 20.83
C ASP A 105 23.74 25.90 20.18
N VAL A 106 23.60 25.08 19.13
CA VAL A 106 22.35 24.91 18.39
C VAL A 106 21.69 23.55 18.66
N TRP A 107 20.47 23.38 18.17
CA TRP A 107 19.71 22.14 18.23
C TRP A 107 19.35 21.66 16.83
N ASP A 108 19.67 20.40 16.53
CA ASP A 108 19.31 19.73 15.28
C ASP A 108 18.07 18.86 15.51
N VAL A 109 17.15 18.88 14.55
CA VAL A 109 15.89 18.13 14.56
C VAL A 109 15.99 16.98 13.57
N TYR A 110 15.54 15.80 13.97
CA TYR A 110 15.51 14.60 13.14
C TYR A 110 14.09 14.02 13.18
N GLU A 111 13.39 14.10 12.06
CA GLU A 111 12.03 13.58 11.89
C GLU A 111 12.11 12.21 11.21
N VAL A 112 11.58 11.18 11.86
CA VAL A 112 11.67 9.78 11.43
C VAL A 112 10.45 9.41 10.60
N LYS A 113 10.68 8.83 9.42
CA LYS A 113 9.63 8.37 8.51
C LYS A 113 9.83 6.90 8.18
N SER A 114 8.78 6.09 8.35
CA SER A 114 8.71 4.70 7.87
C SER A 114 8.51 4.64 6.34
N SER A 115 9.42 5.28 5.61
CA SER A 115 9.50 5.28 4.15
C SER A 115 10.95 5.10 3.72
N THR A 116 11.18 4.94 2.41
CA THR A 116 12.53 4.76 1.85
C THR A 116 13.10 6.01 1.19
N SER A 117 12.39 7.12 1.27
CA SER A 117 12.79 8.42 0.72
C SER A 117 11.96 9.54 1.34
N VAL A 118 12.47 10.77 1.20
CA VAL A 118 11.74 12.00 1.48
C VAL A 118 10.59 12.18 0.46
N LYS A 119 9.43 12.64 0.93
CA LYS A 119 8.23 12.95 0.13
C LYS A 119 7.90 14.45 0.24
N GLY A 120 7.20 14.99 -0.75
CA GLY A 120 6.90 16.43 -0.83
C GLY A 120 6.20 17.00 0.42
N TYR A 121 5.25 16.28 1.00
CA TYR A 121 4.56 16.74 2.21
C TYR A 121 5.45 16.74 3.47
N HIS A 122 6.57 16.00 3.48
CA HIS A 122 7.52 16.02 4.60
C HIS A 122 8.15 17.40 4.79
N TYR A 123 8.31 18.19 3.71
CA TYR A 123 8.83 19.55 3.82
C TYR A 123 7.86 20.48 4.57
N ASN A 124 6.56 20.36 4.32
CA ASN A 124 5.55 21.15 5.04
C ASN A 124 5.45 20.73 6.52
N ASP A 125 5.59 19.43 6.78
CA ASP A 125 5.56 18.86 8.14
C ASP A 125 6.77 19.35 8.96
N ALA A 126 7.97 19.31 8.36
CA ALA A 126 9.18 19.84 8.95
C ALA A 126 9.15 21.38 9.08
N ALA A 127 8.52 22.10 8.16
CA ALA A 127 8.40 23.56 8.23
C ALA A 127 7.51 24.04 9.37
N VAL A 128 6.35 23.39 9.58
CA VAL A 128 5.48 23.76 10.71
C VAL A 128 6.14 23.44 12.06
N GLN A 129 6.91 22.37 12.13
CA GLN A 129 7.72 22.01 13.29
C GLN A 129 8.87 23.00 13.52
N TRP A 130 9.61 23.38 12.47
CA TRP A 130 10.65 24.41 12.55
C TRP A 130 10.11 25.71 13.15
N VAL A 131 8.96 26.19 12.68
CA VAL A 131 8.30 27.37 13.23
C VAL A 131 8.00 27.19 14.72
N ALA A 132 7.42 26.06 15.12
CA ALA A 132 7.06 25.81 16.52
C ALA A 132 8.27 25.76 17.47
N LEU A 133 9.44 25.33 16.99
CA LEU A 133 10.65 25.17 17.79
C LEU A 133 11.55 26.42 17.78
N SER A 134 11.64 27.12 16.63
CA SER A 134 12.59 28.21 16.39
C SER A 134 12.39 29.46 17.27
N GLU A 135 11.22 29.63 17.87
CA GLU A 135 10.96 30.73 18.81
C GLU A 135 11.58 30.52 20.20
N VAL A 136 11.85 29.26 20.56
CA VAL A 136 12.35 28.89 21.90
C VAL A 136 13.73 28.25 21.86
N LEU A 137 14.18 27.78 20.71
CA LEU A 137 15.49 27.18 20.51
C LEU A 137 16.23 27.84 19.35
N THR A 138 17.55 27.96 19.48
CA THR A 138 18.43 28.21 18.34
C THR A 138 18.58 26.92 17.55
N LEU A 139 17.90 26.82 16.41
CA LEU A 139 17.95 25.64 15.54
C LEU A 139 19.16 25.68 14.60
N GLY A 140 19.78 24.52 14.39
CA GLY A 140 20.86 24.32 13.43
C GLY A 140 20.33 23.76 12.12
N ARG A 141 20.04 22.46 12.12
CA ARG A 141 19.56 21.70 10.97
C ARG A 141 18.29 20.94 11.27
N ILE A 142 17.52 20.66 10.22
CA ILE A 142 16.39 19.75 10.27
C ILE A 142 16.56 18.67 9.21
N HIS A 143 16.42 17.42 9.65
CA HIS A 143 16.66 16.24 8.85
C HIS A 143 15.42 15.38 8.76
N ILE A 144 15.30 14.65 7.66
CA ILE A 144 14.43 13.47 7.58
C ILE A 144 15.29 12.22 7.74
N VAL A 145 14.93 11.37 8.69
CA VAL A 145 15.48 10.04 8.86
C VAL A 145 14.53 9.04 8.22
N HIS A 146 15.02 8.22 7.30
CA HIS A 146 14.20 7.24 6.60
C HIS A 146 14.97 5.94 6.40
N LEU A 147 14.26 4.84 6.07
CA LEU A 147 14.90 3.55 5.87
C LEU A 147 15.74 3.54 4.59
N ASN A 148 16.95 3.01 4.67
CA ASN A 148 17.84 2.82 3.53
C ASN A 148 17.42 1.58 2.74
N ASN A 149 16.76 1.76 1.59
CA ASN A 149 16.33 0.63 0.75
C ASN A 149 17.48 -0.15 0.08
N GLN A 150 18.74 0.26 0.27
CA GLN A 150 19.92 -0.51 -0.14
C GLN A 150 20.56 -1.31 0.99
N TYR A 151 20.15 -1.08 2.24
CA TYR A 151 20.59 -1.88 3.38
C TYR A 151 20.20 -3.35 3.18
N ILE A 152 21.16 -4.25 3.40
CA ILE A 152 20.97 -5.69 3.36
C ILE A 152 21.35 -6.22 4.75
N ARG A 153 20.41 -6.86 5.43
CA ARG A 153 20.69 -7.45 6.75
C ARG A 153 21.71 -8.59 6.64
N GLN A 154 22.66 -8.61 7.58
CA GLN A 154 23.65 -9.67 7.79
C GLN A 154 23.86 -9.85 9.30
N GLY A 155 23.19 -10.83 9.90
CA GLY A 155 23.17 -11.05 11.34
C GLY A 155 22.33 -10.02 12.09
N GLU A 156 22.93 -9.37 13.08
CA GLU A 156 22.30 -8.29 13.86
C GLU A 156 22.05 -7.06 12.99
N LEU A 157 21.06 -6.24 13.37
CA LEU A 157 20.75 -5.01 12.65
C LEU A 157 21.88 -3.97 12.86
N ASP A 158 22.47 -3.48 11.77
CA ASP A 158 23.32 -2.31 11.80
C ASP A 158 22.45 -1.05 11.63
N ILE A 159 22.12 -0.42 12.76
CA ILE A 159 21.25 0.77 12.80
C ILE A 159 21.83 1.92 11.97
N GLN A 160 23.14 2.10 11.96
CA GLN A 160 23.80 3.20 11.23
C GLN A 160 23.68 3.01 9.71
N GLN A 161 23.61 1.76 9.24
CA GLN A 161 23.38 1.47 7.82
C GLN A 161 21.90 1.31 7.45
N LEU A 162 21.04 0.95 8.42
CA LEU A 162 19.60 0.76 8.24
C LEU A 162 18.90 2.08 7.87
N PHE A 163 19.40 3.21 8.36
CA PHE A 163 18.81 4.52 8.13
C PHE A 163 19.66 5.39 7.20
N THR A 164 18.97 6.24 6.44
CA THR A 164 19.51 7.39 5.72
C THR A 164 19.04 8.65 6.42
N ILE A 165 19.92 9.65 6.53
CA ILE A 165 19.63 10.96 7.11
C ILE A 165 19.81 12.02 6.01
N ASP A 166 18.71 12.64 5.60
CA ASP A 166 18.71 13.74 4.62
C ASP A 166 18.57 15.08 5.32
N ASP A 167 19.52 15.99 5.10
CA ASP A 167 19.40 17.40 5.51
C ASP A 167 18.45 18.14 4.54
N ILE A 168 17.30 18.55 5.07
CA ILE A 168 16.27 19.24 4.29
C ILE A 168 16.13 20.72 4.69
N THR A 169 17.10 21.26 5.44
CA THR A 169 17.03 22.59 6.05
C THR A 169 16.78 23.68 5.01
N ALA A 170 17.51 23.65 3.89
CA ALA A 170 17.33 24.63 2.82
C ALA A 170 15.91 24.61 2.24
N ASN A 171 15.33 23.41 2.03
CA ASN A 171 13.96 23.27 1.54
C ASN A 171 12.95 23.81 2.55
N VAL A 172 13.10 23.45 3.83
CA VAL A 172 12.22 23.90 4.92
C VAL A 172 12.21 25.42 5.04
N LEU A 173 13.38 26.06 5.02
CA LEU A 173 13.49 27.52 5.16
C LEU A 173 12.77 28.28 4.04
N THR A 174 12.54 27.68 2.86
CA THR A 174 11.73 28.31 1.80
C THR A 174 10.22 28.33 2.10
N LEU A 175 9.75 27.52 3.05
CA LEU A 175 8.33 27.35 3.39
C LEU A 175 7.94 28.05 4.69
N VAL A 176 8.91 28.24 5.60
CA VAL A 176 8.71 28.79 6.96
C VAL A 176 7.92 30.10 6.96
N ASP A 177 8.23 31.03 6.05
CA ASP A 177 7.58 32.35 6.01
C ASP A 177 6.07 32.28 5.72
N GLY A 178 5.61 31.24 4.99
CA GLY A 178 4.19 31.06 4.67
C GLY A 178 3.39 30.34 5.75
N VAL A 179 4.05 29.62 6.67
CA VAL A 179 3.39 28.82 7.70
C VAL A 179 2.43 29.65 8.57
N PRO A 180 2.79 30.84 9.10
CA PRO A 180 1.88 31.63 9.93
C PRO A 180 0.59 32.06 9.21
N GLU A 181 0.68 32.37 7.91
CA GLU A 181 -0.48 32.75 7.09
C GLU A 181 -1.43 31.55 6.95
N TYR A 182 -0.90 30.37 6.60
CA TYR A 182 -1.71 29.15 6.52
C TYR A 182 -2.39 28.79 7.85
N LEU A 183 -1.69 28.95 8.98
CA LEU A 183 -2.31 28.71 10.29
C LEU A 183 -3.46 29.68 10.57
N ALA A 184 -3.26 30.97 10.27
CA ALA A 184 -4.30 31.98 10.46
C ALA A 184 -5.52 31.68 9.58
N GLU A 185 -5.32 31.26 8.34
CA GLU A 185 -6.39 30.81 7.44
C GLU A 185 -7.14 29.60 8.01
N MET A 186 -6.42 28.58 8.49
CA MET A 186 -7.03 27.40 9.12
C MET A 186 -7.80 27.76 10.38
N GLU A 187 -7.28 28.65 11.22
CA GLU A 187 -7.98 29.12 12.43
C GLU A 187 -9.25 29.91 12.11
N ALA A 188 -9.21 30.76 11.08
CA ALA A 188 -10.38 31.49 10.61
C ALA A 188 -11.43 30.53 10.06
N MET A 189 -10.99 29.57 9.22
CA MET A 189 -11.82 28.53 8.64
C MET A 189 -12.51 27.68 9.73
N LEU A 190 -11.79 27.30 10.79
CA LEU A 190 -12.34 26.53 11.91
C LEU A 190 -13.39 27.29 12.74
N LYS A 191 -13.50 28.60 12.62
CA LYS A 191 -14.53 29.40 13.32
C LYS A 191 -15.76 29.67 12.46
N ALA A 192 -15.71 29.32 11.18
CA ALA A 192 -16.79 29.50 10.21
C ALA A 192 -17.63 28.22 10.03
N ASP A 193 -18.66 28.32 9.20
CA ASP A 193 -19.45 27.17 8.76
C ASP A 193 -18.61 26.20 7.91
N GLU A 194 -19.12 24.98 7.74
CA GLU A 194 -18.46 23.92 6.97
C GLU A 194 -18.04 24.41 5.56
N PRO A 195 -16.73 24.35 5.22
CA PRO A 195 -16.25 24.75 3.90
C PRO A 195 -16.90 23.96 2.77
N GLN A 196 -17.42 24.66 1.77
CA GLN A 196 -18.03 24.05 0.59
C GLN A 196 -16.97 23.64 -0.42
N ILE A 197 -16.31 22.51 -0.16
CA ILE A 197 -15.30 21.90 -1.03
C ILE A 197 -15.88 20.64 -1.66
N LEU A 198 -15.91 20.60 -2.99
CA LEU A 198 -16.31 19.42 -3.77
C LEU A 198 -15.22 18.35 -3.70
N ILE A 199 -15.60 17.09 -3.91
CA ILE A 199 -14.62 16.00 -4.07
C ILE A 199 -13.66 16.29 -5.23
N GLY A 200 -12.41 15.86 -5.07
CA GLY A 200 -11.33 16.15 -6.01
C GLY A 200 -10.09 15.28 -5.75
N THR A 201 -9.02 15.55 -6.47
CA THR A 201 -7.74 14.82 -6.32
C THR A 201 -7.15 14.92 -4.92
N HIS A 202 -7.45 16.00 -4.20
CA HIS A 202 -7.06 16.21 -2.79
C HIS A 202 -7.71 15.19 -1.84
N CYS A 203 -8.69 14.40 -2.26
CA CYS A 203 -9.24 13.31 -1.44
C CYS A 203 -8.25 12.16 -1.22
N ASP A 204 -7.16 12.08 -2.01
CA ASP A 204 -6.18 10.99 -2.00
C ASP A 204 -4.72 11.43 -1.94
N ASP A 205 -4.45 12.73 -1.97
CA ASP A 205 -3.09 13.27 -2.01
C ASP A 205 -2.92 14.35 -0.94
N PRO A 206 -1.90 14.26 -0.06
CA PRO A 206 -0.88 13.20 0.02
C PRO A 206 -1.34 11.91 0.72
N HIS A 207 -2.48 11.92 1.39
CA HIS A 207 -3.04 10.76 2.11
C HIS A 207 -4.49 10.52 1.73
N SER A 208 -4.97 9.28 1.80
CA SER A 208 -6.40 9.02 1.61
C SER A 208 -7.22 9.64 2.75
N CYS A 209 -8.31 10.32 2.39
CA CYS A 209 -9.14 11.03 3.34
C CYS A 209 -10.10 10.08 4.07
N ASP A 210 -9.99 10.00 5.40
CA ASP A 210 -10.86 9.23 6.29
C ASP A 210 -12.30 9.77 6.42
N PHE A 211 -12.65 10.85 5.71
CA PHE A 211 -14.02 11.35 5.55
C PHE A 211 -14.63 11.03 4.18
N LYS A 212 -14.00 10.16 3.38
CA LYS A 212 -14.50 9.78 2.05
C LYS A 212 -15.93 9.25 2.08
N SER A 213 -16.27 8.40 3.04
CA SER A 213 -17.64 7.86 3.19
C SER A 213 -18.70 8.96 3.30
N HIS A 214 -18.37 10.09 3.92
CA HIS A 214 -19.24 11.24 4.02
C HIS A 214 -19.22 12.10 2.73
N CYS A 215 -18.04 12.48 2.25
CA CYS A 215 -17.91 13.39 1.12
C CYS A 215 -18.30 12.76 -0.23
N TRP A 216 -18.21 11.43 -0.36
CA TRP A 216 -18.49 10.67 -1.59
C TRP A 216 -19.85 9.97 -1.57
N GLN A 217 -20.69 10.21 -0.56
CA GLN A 217 -21.97 9.50 -0.38
C GLN A 217 -22.94 9.60 -1.59
N ASP A 218 -22.81 10.65 -2.40
CA ASP A 218 -23.66 10.88 -3.58
C ASP A 218 -23.07 10.29 -4.88
N VAL A 219 -21.89 9.65 -4.81
CA VAL A 219 -21.25 9.01 -5.98
C VAL A 219 -21.72 7.55 -6.06
N PRO A 220 -22.38 7.13 -7.16
CA PRO A 220 -22.79 5.74 -7.35
C PRO A 220 -21.59 4.79 -7.49
N ASP A 221 -21.78 3.52 -7.11
CA ASP A 221 -20.78 2.44 -7.24
C ASP A 221 -20.28 2.25 -8.68
N VAL A 222 -21.16 2.47 -9.65
CA VAL A 222 -20.85 2.47 -11.09
C VAL A 222 -20.89 3.91 -11.59
N SER A 223 -19.71 4.51 -11.78
CA SER A 223 -19.56 5.91 -12.16
C SER A 223 -18.36 6.12 -13.09
N VAL A 224 -18.18 7.36 -13.56
CA VAL A 224 -16.99 7.78 -14.32
C VAL A 224 -15.68 7.49 -13.59
N PHE A 225 -15.71 7.36 -12.25
CA PHE A 225 -14.54 6.99 -11.45
C PHE A 225 -14.08 5.55 -11.69
N ASN A 226 -14.90 4.70 -12.28
CA ASN A 226 -14.57 3.33 -12.65
C ASN A 226 -13.99 3.21 -14.08
N LEU A 227 -13.96 4.28 -14.89
CA LEU A 227 -13.43 4.21 -16.25
C LEU A 227 -11.98 3.70 -16.29
N TYR A 228 -11.75 2.67 -17.10
CA TYR A 228 -10.48 1.92 -17.17
C TYR A 228 -9.32 2.84 -17.51
N ARG A 229 -8.32 2.86 -16.62
CA ARG A 229 -7.07 3.63 -16.76
C ARG A 229 -7.26 5.10 -17.16
N MET A 230 -8.43 5.69 -16.84
CA MET A 230 -8.61 7.13 -16.96
C MET A 230 -7.93 7.82 -15.77
N ASN A 231 -7.14 8.86 -16.04
CA ASN A 231 -6.47 9.60 -14.99
C ASN A 231 -7.48 10.30 -14.06
N ALA A 232 -7.10 10.50 -12.79
CA ALA A 232 -8.00 11.07 -11.78
C ALA A 232 -8.52 12.47 -12.17
N ALA A 233 -7.66 13.34 -12.71
CA ALA A 233 -8.06 14.69 -13.13
C ALA A 233 -9.20 14.69 -14.16
N LYS A 234 -9.16 13.80 -15.16
CA LYS A 234 -10.22 13.63 -16.16
C LYS A 234 -11.50 13.05 -15.55
N LYS A 235 -11.38 12.12 -14.60
CA LYS A 235 -12.55 11.57 -13.88
C LYS A 235 -13.28 12.68 -13.11
N PHE A 236 -12.53 13.54 -12.41
CA PHE A 236 -13.10 14.70 -11.72
C PHE A 236 -13.64 15.76 -12.68
N ASP A 237 -12.98 16.02 -13.82
CA ASP A 237 -13.52 16.92 -14.86
C ASP A 237 -14.91 16.46 -15.33
N LEU A 238 -15.06 15.17 -15.66
CA LEU A 238 -16.36 14.60 -16.02
C LEU A 238 -17.39 14.80 -14.91
N TYR A 239 -17.02 14.45 -13.67
CA TYR A 239 -17.90 14.58 -12.51
C TYR A 239 -18.35 16.04 -12.28
N HIS A 240 -17.43 17.01 -12.33
CA HIS A 240 -17.73 18.44 -12.17
C HIS A 240 -18.54 19.03 -13.32
N ARG A 241 -18.51 18.41 -14.51
CA ARG A 241 -19.40 18.71 -15.64
C ARG A 241 -20.79 18.08 -15.50
N GLY A 242 -21.07 17.37 -14.40
CA GLY A 242 -22.33 16.67 -14.17
C GLY A 242 -22.44 15.32 -14.87
N ILE A 243 -21.33 14.78 -15.39
CA ILE A 243 -21.26 13.45 -16.01
C ILE A 243 -20.81 12.47 -14.93
N VAL A 244 -21.78 11.79 -14.29
CA VAL A 244 -21.52 10.97 -13.11
C VAL A 244 -21.52 9.49 -13.47
N GLN A 245 -22.52 9.02 -14.20
CA GLN A 245 -22.68 7.63 -14.62
C GLN A 245 -22.27 7.45 -16.09
N TYR A 246 -22.09 6.20 -16.52
CA TYR A 246 -21.77 5.90 -17.92
C TYR A 246 -22.86 6.37 -18.90
N THR A 247 -24.12 6.38 -18.49
CA THR A 247 -25.26 6.86 -19.28
C THR A 247 -25.22 8.37 -19.54
N ASP A 248 -24.49 9.11 -18.71
CA ASP A 248 -24.37 10.56 -18.85
C ASP A 248 -23.28 10.94 -19.87
N ILE A 249 -22.46 9.98 -20.29
CA ILE A 249 -21.31 10.23 -21.17
C ILE A 249 -21.81 10.45 -22.61
N PRO A 250 -21.61 11.65 -23.19
CA PRO A 250 -22.02 11.90 -24.56
C PRO A 250 -21.18 11.08 -25.54
N SER A 251 -21.78 10.70 -26.68
CA SER A 251 -21.08 9.92 -27.72
C SER A 251 -19.83 10.63 -28.26
N THR A 252 -19.76 11.96 -28.17
CA THR A 252 -18.62 12.79 -28.56
C THR A 252 -17.49 12.82 -27.54
N GLU A 253 -17.66 12.30 -26.33
CA GLU A 253 -16.61 12.30 -25.32
C GLU A 253 -15.41 11.46 -25.79
N PRO A 254 -14.17 11.96 -25.71
CA PRO A 254 -12.99 11.24 -26.14
C PRO A 254 -12.64 10.10 -25.17
N LEU A 255 -13.10 8.90 -25.50
CA LEU A 255 -12.80 7.66 -24.79
C LEU A 255 -11.85 6.77 -25.60
N SER A 256 -10.97 6.03 -24.91
CA SER A 256 -10.24 4.91 -25.51
C SER A 256 -11.19 3.78 -25.92
N SER A 257 -10.73 2.86 -26.77
CA SER A 257 -11.53 1.71 -27.21
C SER A 257 -12.06 0.88 -26.05
N VAL A 258 -11.24 0.63 -25.01
CA VAL A 258 -11.68 -0.12 -23.83
C VAL A 258 -12.79 0.63 -23.11
N GLN A 259 -12.58 1.92 -22.79
CA GLN A 259 -13.56 2.78 -22.12
C GLN A 259 -14.87 2.85 -22.89
N ARG A 260 -14.81 2.93 -24.22
CA ARG A 260 -15.99 2.91 -25.09
C ARG A 260 -16.80 1.62 -24.92
N ILE A 261 -16.12 0.47 -24.96
CA ILE A 261 -16.74 -0.84 -24.72
C ILE A 261 -17.38 -0.90 -23.32
N GLN A 262 -16.78 -0.31 -22.28
CA GLN A 262 -17.39 -0.29 -20.94
C GLN A 262 -18.74 0.43 -20.95
N VAL A 263 -18.80 1.59 -21.60
CA VAL A 263 -20.03 2.39 -21.70
C VAL A 263 -21.08 1.66 -22.53
N GLU A 264 -20.70 1.08 -23.66
CA GLU A 264 -21.62 0.37 -24.57
C GLU A 264 -22.18 -0.93 -23.95
N THR A 265 -21.32 -1.71 -23.29
CA THR A 265 -21.73 -2.96 -22.61
C THR A 265 -22.57 -2.67 -21.38
N ALA A 266 -22.23 -1.65 -20.57
CA ALA A 266 -23.07 -1.21 -19.46
C ALA A 266 -24.45 -0.73 -19.92
N SER A 267 -24.53 -0.04 -21.07
CA SER A 267 -25.79 0.47 -21.61
C SER A 267 -26.67 -0.64 -22.20
N SER A 268 -26.06 -1.64 -22.85
CA SER A 268 -26.79 -2.74 -23.49
C SER A 268 -27.08 -3.92 -22.55
N GLY A 269 -26.31 -4.04 -21.46
CA GLY A 269 -26.33 -5.20 -20.56
C GLY A 269 -25.81 -6.49 -21.22
N GLN A 270 -25.20 -6.42 -22.41
CA GLN A 270 -24.69 -7.58 -23.13
C GLN A 270 -23.16 -7.60 -23.12
N PRO A 271 -22.53 -8.77 -22.90
CA PRO A 271 -21.08 -8.89 -22.98
C PRO A 271 -20.60 -8.76 -24.43
N LEU A 272 -19.39 -8.21 -24.59
CA LEU A 272 -18.64 -8.31 -25.83
C LEU A 272 -17.91 -9.65 -25.86
N ILE A 273 -18.06 -10.40 -26.96
CA ILE A 273 -17.34 -11.64 -27.19
C ILE A 273 -16.76 -11.60 -28.62
N GLN A 274 -15.44 -11.74 -28.73
CA GLN A 274 -14.72 -11.90 -30.00
C GLN A 274 -14.02 -13.27 -29.99
N PRO A 275 -14.68 -14.34 -30.50
CA PRO A 275 -14.21 -15.71 -30.36
C PRO A 275 -12.79 -15.95 -30.91
N GLN A 276 -12.41 -15.27 -31.99
CA GLN A 276 -11.07 -15.46 -32.57
C GLN A 276 -9.96 -15.04 -31.61
N ILE A 277 -10.13 -13.93 -30.87
CA ILE A 277 -9.12 -13.46 -29.90
C ILE A 277 -8.99 -14.46 -28.74
N VAL A 278 -10.10 -15.03 -28.29
CA VAL A 278 -10.11 -16.05 -27.23
C VAL A 278 -9.44 -17.33 -27.71
N LYS A 279 -9.81 -17.79 -28.91
CA LYS A 279 -9.25 -18.99 -29.53
C LYS A 279 -7.75 -18.87 -29.77
N ASP A 280 -7.27 -17.74 -30.29
CA ASP A 280 -5.85 -17.49 -30.54
C ASP A 280 -5.01 -17.63 -29.25
N PHE A 281 -5.56 -17.22 -28.10
CA PHE A 281 -4.91 -17.41 -26.81
C PHE A 281 -4.93 -18.88 -26.37
N VAL A 282 -6.08 -19.55 -26.46
CA VAL A 282 -6.24 -20.94 -26.02
C VAL A 282 -5.36 -21.90 -26.86
N ASP A 283 -5.31 -21.71 -28.18
CA ASP A 283 -4.54 -22.54 -29.11
C ASP A 283 -3.01 -22.35 -28.96
N ASP A 284 -2.55 -21.26 -28.32
CA ASP A 284 -1.13 -20.98 -28.02
C ASP A 284 -0.65 -21.66 -26.71
N LEU A 285 -1.54 -22.32 -25.97
CA LEU A 285 -1.20 -23.02 -24.74
C LEU A 285 -0.71 -24.46 -25.00
N THR A 286 0.24 -24.92 -24.19
CA THR A 286 0.82 -26.27 -24.29
C THR A 286 0.59 -27.04 -22.99
N TYR A 287 -0.01 -28.23 -23.06
CA TYR A 287 -0.24 -29.07 -21.89
C TYR A 287 1.05 -29.73 -21.35
N PRO A 288 1.13 -30.05 -20.05
CA PRO A 288 0.15 -29.71 -19.01
C PRO A 288 0.12 -28.20 -18.69
N LEU A 289 -1.04 -27.68 -18.30
CA LEU A 289 -1.22 -26.28 -17.94
C LEU A 289 -1.01 -26.10 -16.44
N HIS A 290 -0.08 -25.23 -16.05
CA HIS A 290 0.32 -24.97 -14.67
C HIS A 290 -0.23 -23.62 -14.22
N PHE A 291 -1.40 -23.59 -13.61
CA PHE A 291 -1.99 -22.36 -13.06
C PHE A 291 -1.29 -22.01 -11.75
N PHE A 292 -0.57 -20.90 -11.74
CA PHE A 292 0.42 -20.59 -10.72
C PHE A 292 0.24 -19.17 -10.18
N ASP A 293 0.35 -19.02 -8.87
CA ASP A 293 0.22 -17.76 -8.16
C ASP A 293 1.17 -17.71 -6.95
N PHE A 294 1.67 -16.50 -6.62
CA PHE A 294 2.55 -16.25 -5.48
C PHE A 294 1.91 -15.30 -4.49
N GLU A 295 2.14 -15.59 -3.21
CA GLU A 295 2.01 -14.59 -2.16
C GLU A 295 3.39 -14.18 -1.64
N THR A 296 3.55 -12.88 -1.47
CA THR A 296 4.76 -12.27 -0.91
C THR A 296 4.40 -11.49 0.33
N PHE A 297 5.37 -11.20 1.19
CA PHE A 297 5.22 -10.22 2.27
C PHE A 297 6.32 -9.17 2.17
N MET A 298 6.14 -8.05 2.84
CA MET A 298 7.15 -7.00 2.98
C MET A 298 7.21 -6.56 4.44
N GLU A 299 8.41 -6.24 4.92
CA GLU A 299 8.61 -5.64 6.23
C GLU A 299 9.48 -4.39 6.09
N ALA A 300 9.15 -3.34 6.84
CA ALA A 300 9.96 -2.12 6.88
C ALA A 300 11.37 -2.41 7.43
N ILE A 301 11.44 -3.25 8.48
CA ILE A 301 12.67 -3.66 9.12
C ILE A 301 12.97 -5.11 8.67
N PRO A 302 14.11 -5.37 7.99
CA PRO A 302 14.40 -6.70 7.49
C PRO A 302 14.58 -7.70 8.64
N ARG A 303 13.92 -8.85 8.53
CA ARG A 303 13.92 -9.93 9.52
C ARG A 303 14.99 -10.98 9.23
N PHE A 304 15.29 -11.23 7.95
CA PHE A 304 16.18 -12.29 7.51
C PHE A 304 17.46 -11.77 6.86
N ASP A 305 18.51 -12.60 6.88
CA ASP A 305 19.74 -12.32 6.15
C ASP A 305 19.47 -12.21 4.64
N GLY A 306 20.09 -11.21 4.01
CA GLY A 306 19.86 -10.92 2.59
C GLY A 306 18.56 -10.16 2.30
N GLN A 307 17.72 -9.88 3.30
CA GLN A 307 16.51 -9.06 3.14
C GLN A 307 16.85 -7.56 3.22
N LYS A 308 16.14 -6.76 2.43
CA LYS A 308 16.17 -5.28 2.47
C LYS A 308 14.87 -4.71 3.05
N PRO A 309 14.85 -3.47 3.57
CA PRO A 309 13.62 -2.76 3.88
C PRO A 309 12.62 -2.78 2.70
N PHE A 310 11.38 -3.17 2.98
CA PHE A 310 10.29 -3.30 2.01
C PHE A 310 10.62 -4.21 0.81
N MET A 311 11.55 -5.15 0.98
CA MET A 311 11.80 -6.17 -0.02
C MET A 311 10.61 -7.13 -0.11
N GLN A 312 10.20 -7.44 -1.33
CA GLN A 312 9.19 -8.46 -1.61
C GLN A 312 9.77 -9.85 -1.35
N MET A 313 9.18 -10.57 -0.41
CA MET A 313 9.63 -11.87 0.04
C MET A 313 8.58 -12.93 -0.28
N PRO A 314 8.72 -13.73 -1.36
CA PRO A 314 7.83 -14.85 -1.64
C PRO A 314 7.81 -15.81 -0.46
N PHE A 315 6.62 -16.09 0.08
CA PHE A 315 6.45 -16.99 1.21
C PHE A 315 5.52 -18.16 0.92
N GLN A 316 4.69 -18.03 -0.10
CA GLN A 316 3.71 -19.04 -0.47
C GLN A 316 3.52 -19.07 -1.98
N TYR A 317 3.19 -20.26 -2.51
CA TYR A 317 2.61 -20.38 -3.84
C TYR A 317 1.49 -21.41 -3.84
N SER A 318 0.60 -21.25 -4.81
CA SER A 318 -0.39 -22.25 -5.18
C SER A 318 -0.17 -22.69 -6.63
N LEU A 319 -0.47 -23.96 -6.92
CA LEU A 319 -0.30 -24.56 -8.23
C LEU A 319 -1.39 -25.58 -8.52
N HIS A 320 -2.24 -25.28 -9.51
CA HIS A 320 -3.11 -26.28 -10.13
C HIS A 320 -2.52 -26.74 -11.47
N ILE A 321 -2.38 -28.05 -11.66
CA ILE A 321 -1.85 -28.67 -12.89
C ILE A 321 -2.99 -29.39 -13.60
N LEU A 322 -3.37 -28.89 -14.78
CA LEU A 322 -4.37 -29.51 -15.64
C LEU A 322 -3.68 -30.29 -16.76
N HIS A 323 -3.87 -31.60 -16.76
CA HIS A 323 -3.37 -32.49 -17.80
C HIS A 323 -4.35 -32.60 -18.98
N GLU A 324 -3.84 -33.00 -20.14
CA GLU A 324 -4.64 -33.12 -21.38
C GLU A 324 -5.79 -34.12 -21.27
N ASN A 325 -5.64 -35.15 -20.42
CA ASN A 325 -6.70 -36.12 -20.10
C ASN A 325 -7.81 -35.55 -19.18
N GLY A 326 -7.70 -34.28 -18.76
CA GLY A 326 -8.63 -33.60 -17.84
C GLY A 326 -8.33 -33.79 -16.36
N GLU A 327 -7.26 -34.51 -16.00
CA GLU A 327 -6.84 -34.66 -14.60
C GLU A 327 -6.34 -33.33 -14.04
N LEU A 328 -6.86 -32.93 -12.87
CA LEU A 328 -6.48 -31.71 -12.17
C LEU A 328 -5.81 -32.07 -10.84
N ILE A 329 -4.54 -31.69 -10.69
CA ILE A 329 -3.75 -31.90 -9.48
C ILE A 329 -3.50 -30.55 -8.82
N HIS A 330 -3.64 -30.49 -7.49
CA HIS A 330 -3.27 -29.31 -6.70
C HIS A 330 -1.99 -29.57 -5.92
N LYS A 331 -1.10 -28.57 -5.91
CA LYS A 331 0.10 -28.50 -5.09
C LYS A 331 0.23 -27.11 -4.51
N GLU A 332 0.90 -26.99 -3.37
CA GLU A 332 1.08 -25.73 -2.68
C GLU A 332 2.33 -25.75 -1.81
N TYR A 333 2.77 -24.56 -1.44
CA TYR A 333 3.82 -24.35 -0.46
C TYR A 333 3.44 -23.16 0.42
N LEU A 334 3.65 -23.30 1.73
CA LEU A 334 3.55 -22.20 2.68
C LEU A 334 4.77 -22.24 3.60
N GLY A 335 5.56 -21.17 3.55
CA GLY A 335 6.78 -21.02 4.32
C GLY A 335 6.57 -21.05 5.82
N ASP A 336 7.64 -21.37 6.53
CA ASP A 336 7.71 -21.25 7.98
C ASP A 336 7.84 -19.76 8.37
N GLU A 337 7.03 -19.31 9.32
CA GLU A 337 7.01 -17.91 9.72
C GLU A 337 8.25 -17.49 10.52
N PHE A 338 9.09 -18.43 10.99
CA PHE A 338 10.28 -18.16 11.82
C PHE A 338 11.59 -18.16 11.03
N SER A 339 11.57 -18.56 9.76
CA SER A 339 12.75 -18.66 8.91
C SER A 339 12.53 -18.00 7.54
N ASP A 340 13.61 -17.75 6.80
CA ASP A 340 13.49 -17.23 5.44
C ASP A 340 12.77 -18.28 4.57
N PRO A 341 11.57 -17.98 4.04
CA PRO A 341 10.77 -19.00 3.36
C PRO A 341 11.26 -19.28 1.94
N ARG A 342 12.13 -18.43 1.38
CA ARG A 342 12.50 -18.45 -0.05
C ARG A 342 13.37 -19.66 -0.47
N PRO A 343 14.35 -20.15 0.32
CA PRO A 343 15.19 -21.26 -0.11
C PRO A 343 14.38 -22.53 -0.40
N ASP A 344 13.53 -22.95 0.55
CA ASP A 344 12.69 -24.15 0.41
C ASP A 344 11.61 -23.94 -0.67
N LEU A 345 11.03 -22.74 -0.74
CA LEU A 345 10.10 -22.35 -1.80
C LEU A 345 10.70 -22.53 -3.19
N VAL A 346 11.95 -22.08 -3.41
CA VAL A 346 12.63 -22.18 -4.70
C VAL A 346 12.84 -23.65 -5.09
N VAL A 347 13.29 -24.48 -4.16
CA VAL A 347 13.53 -25.90 -4.42
C VAL A 347 12.24 -26.60 -4.81
N GLN A 348 11.18 -26.44 -4.02
CA GLN A 348 9.91 -27.10 -4.26
C GLN A 348 9.23 -26.58 -5.54
N MET A 349 9.25 -25.27 -5.77
CA MET A 349 8.63 -24.66 -6.95
C MET A 349 9.23 -25.18 -8.27
N ILE A 350 10.56 -25.25 -8.37
CA ILE A 350 11.21 -25.77 -9.60
C ILE A 350 10.81 -27.23 -9.82
N GLN A 351 10.79 -28.04 -8.77
CA GLN A 351 10.37 -29.44 -8.85
C GLN A 351 8.90 -29.57 -9.26
N ASP A 352 8.02 -28.74 -8.71
CA ASP A 352 6.58 -28.83 -8.92
C ASP A 352 6.14 -28.34 -10.29
N LEU A 353 6.77 -27.28 -10.81
CA LEU A 353 6.50 -26.74 -12.16
C LEU A 353 7.16 -27.57 -13.27
N GLY A 354 8.17 -28.39 -12.95
CA GLY A 354 8.86 -29.25 -13.91
C GLY A 354 9.43 -28.49 -15.12
N GLU A 355 9.56 -29.18 -16.26
CA GLU A 355 10.25 -28.66 -17.45
C GLU A 355 9.32 -28.44 -18.67
N GLN A 356 8.05 -28.86 -18.60
CA GLN A 356 7.16 -28.94 -19.77
C GLN A 356 5.84 -28.18 -19.57
N GLY A 357 5.19 -27.83 -20.67
CA GLY A 357 3.88 -27.17 -20.64
C GLY A 357 3.92 -25.68 -20.29
N SER A 358 2.78 -25.02 -20.45
CA SER A 358 2.60 -23.60 -20.19
C SER A 358 2.37 -23.34 -18.70
N ILE A 359 2.92 -22.23 -18.20
CA ILE A 359 2.66 -21.70 -16.87
C ILE A 359 1.66 -20.56 -17.03
N ILE A 360 0.48 -20.70 -16.45
CA ILE A 360 -0.60 -19.73 -16.55
C ILE A 360 -0.61 -18.90 -15.28
N ALA A 361 -0.41 -17.61 -15.40
CA ALA A 361 -0.58 -16.66 -14.30
C ALA A 361 -1.57 -15.58 -14.70
N PHE A 362 -2.14 -14.90 -13.71
CA PHE A 362 -3.08 -13.81 -13.96
C PHE A 362 -2.36 -12.48 -13.70
N ASN A 363 -1.99 -11.76 -14.77
CA ASN A 363 -1.08 -10.61 -14.75
C ASN A 363 0.39 -10.99 -14.45
N GLN A 364 0.91 -11.97 -15.20
CA GLN A 364 2.21 -12.69 -15.07
C GLN A 364 3.48 -11.86 -14.76
N SER A 365 3.42 -10.54 -14.97
CA SER A 365 4.54 -9.63 -14.74
C SER A 365 5.08 -9.68 -13.30
N PHE A 366 4.20 -9.92 -12.34
CA PHE A 366 4.56 -10.02 -10.92
C PHE A 366 5.35 -11.30 -10.65
N GLU A 367 4.80 -12.46 -11.06
CA GLU A 367 5.41 -13.78 -10.87
C GLU A 367 6.77 -13.84 -11.56
N ILE A 368 6.87 -13.34 -12.80
CA ILE A 368 8.14 -13.27 -13.53
C ILE A 368 9.16 -12.37 -12.79
N SER A 369 8.73 -11.25 -12.20
CA SER A 369 9.64 -10.39 -11.42
C SER A 369 10.16 -11.12 -10.20
N ARG A 370 9.28 -11.80 -9.45
CA ARG A 370 9.65 -12.59 -8.27
C ARG A 370 10.63 -13.70 -8.63
N ILE A 371 10.39 -14.44 -9.71
CA ILE A 371 11.30 -15.49 -10.19
C ILE A 371 12.67 -14.91 -10.57
N LYS A 372 12.73 -13.76 -11.25
CA LYS A 372 14.00 -13.09 -11.60
C LYS A 372 14.77 -12.63 -10.36
N GLU A 373 14.07 -12.14 -9.34
CA GLU A 373 14.68 -11.74 -8.07
C GLU A 373 15.21 -12.95 -7.31
N LEU A 374 14.43 -14.04 -7.21
CA LEU A 374 14.90 -15.32 -6.66
C LEU A 374 16.12 -15.85 -7.42
N ALA A 375 16.14 -15.74 -8.75
CA ALA A 375 17.27 -16.19 -9.57
C ALA A 375 18.53 -15.34 -9.39
N ARG A 376 18.38 -14.07 -8.97
CA ARG A 376 19.50 -13.20 -8.58
C ARG A 376 20.04 -13.60 -7.21
N ASP A 377 19.14 -13.88 -6.27
CA ASP A 377 19.48 -14.11 -4.86
C ASP A 377 19.98 -15.54 -4.61
N PHE A 378 19.45 -16.53 -5.34
CA PHE A 378 19.79 -17.96 -5.24
C PHE A 378 20.52 -18.46 -6.50
N LYS A 379 21.82 -18.15 -6.60
CA LYS A 379 22.62 -18.38 -7.81
C LYS A 379 22.67 -19.85 -8.28
N ASP A 380 22.65 -20.80 -7.34
CA ASP A 380 22.71 -22.23 -7.67
C ASP A 380 21.43 -22.73 -8.36
N TYR A 381 20.29 -22.08 -8.11
CA TYR A 381 18.99 -22.39 -8.72
C TYR A 381 18.64 -21.48 -9.90
N LYS A 382 19.51 -20.50 -10.21
CA LYS A 382 19.29 -19.53 -11.29
C LYS A 382 18.93 -20.17 -12.64
N PRO A 383 19.61 -21.23 -13.13
CA PRO A 383 19.26 -21.83 -14.42
C PRO A 383 17.81 -22.33 -14.44
N GLY A 384 17.39 -23.14 -13.46
CA GLY A 384 16.03 -23.68 -13.38
C GLY A 384 14.96 -22.59 -13.25
N LEU A 385 15.21 -21.56 -12.44
CA LEU A 385 14.28 -20.43 -12.30
C LEU A 385 14.08 -19.66 -13.63
N LEU A 386 15.17 -19.40 -14.36
CA LEU A 386 15.09 -18.65 -15.61
C LEU A 386 14.45 -19.46 -16.75
N GLU A 387 14.51 -20.79 -16.70
CA GLU A 387 13.83 -21.70 -17.65
C GLU A 387 12.30 -21.70 -17.50
N LEU A 388 11.77 -21.30 -16.33
CA LEU A 388 10.32 -21.13 -16.13
C LEU A 388 9.75 -19.93 -16.92
N ILE A 389 10.50 -18.82 -16.98
CA ILE A 389 10.04 -17.54 -17.53
C ILE A 389 9.45 -17.64 -18.96
N PRO A 390 10.09 -18.27 -19.94
CA PRO A 390 9.55 -18.33 -21.31
C PRO A 390 8.26 -19.18 -21.42
N ARG A 391 7.91 -19.98 -20.41
CA ARG A 391 6.70 -20.80 -20.39
C ARG A 391 5.46 -20.04 -19.91
N PHE A 392 5.63 -18.84 -19.35
CA PHE A 392 4.53 -18.04 -18.82
C PHE A 392 3.60 -17.54 -19.94
N LYS A 393 2.29 -17.70 -19.73
CA LYS A 393 1.19 -17.18 -20.55
C LYS A 393 0.22 -16.45 -19.62
N ASP A 394 -0.12 -15.21 -19.97
CA ASP A 394 -0.92 -14.34 -19.11
C ASP A 394 -2.42 -14.48 -19.39
N LEU A 395 -3.17 -15.05 -18.45
CA LEU A 395 -4.61 -15.30 -18.59
C LEU A 395 -5.45 -14.01 -18.65
N ILE A 396 -4.87 -12.86 -18.33
CA ILE A 396 -5.56 -11.57 -18.46
C ILE A 396 -5.66 -11.09 -19.92
N VAL A 397 -4.87 -11.66 -20.84
CA VAL A 397 -4.71 -11.19 -22.22
C VAL A 397 -6.02 -11.22 -23.02
N PRO A 398 -6.83 -12.31 -23.00
CA PRO A 398 -8.13 -12.33 -23.69
C PRO A 398 -9.07 -11.20 -23.27
N PHE A 399 -8.99 -10.76 -22.01
CA PHE A 399 -9.83 -9.69 -21.47
C PHE A 399 -9.29 -8.30 -21.86
N ARG A 400 -7.99 -8.06 -21.67
CA ARG A 400 -7.36 -6.77 -22.03
C ARG A 400 -7.41 -6.49 -23.54
N ASN A 401 -7.39 -7.53 -24.36
CA ASN A 401 -7.52 -7.42 -25.82
C ASN A 401 -8.98 -7.38 -26.30
N LEU A 402 -9.96 -7.30 -25.38
CA LEU A 402 -11.38 -7.23 -25.69
C LEU A 402 -11.92 -8.47 -26.44
N GLY A 403 -11.28 -9.62 -26.25
CA GLY A 403 -11.80 -10.93 -26.64
C GLY A 403 -13.03 -11.33 -25.83
N TYR A 404 -13.06 -10.93 -24.56
CA TYR A 404 -14.22 -11.06 -23.70
C TYR A 404 -14.30 -9.83 -22.76
N TYR A 405 -15.46 -9.16 -22.73
CA TYR A 405 -15.73 -8.08 -21.77
C TYR A 405 -17.17 -8.19 -21.24
N HIS A 406 -17.34 -8.28 -19.93
CA HIS A 406 -18.65 -8.29 -19.28
C HIS A 406 -19.02 -6.89 -18.75
N PRO A 407 -20.30 -6.45 -18.81
CA PRO A 407 -20.74 -5.17 -18.25
C PRO A 407 -20.28 -4.98 -16.78
N ASP A 408 -20.40 -6.04 -15.98
CA ASP A 408 -20.07 -6.03 -14.55
C ASP A 408 -18.56 -6.01 -14.24
N PHE A 409 -17.68 -6.06 -15.25
CA PHE A 409 -16.24 -5.85 -15.02
C PHE A 409 -15.93 -4.43 -14.52
N ASN A 410 -16.81 -3.46 -14.86
CA ASN A 410 -16.81 -2.09 -14.35
C ASN A 410 -15.40 -1.47 -14.20
N GLY A 411 -14.62 -1.42 -15.28
CA GLY A 411 -13.30 -0.78 -15.18
C GLY A 411 -12.13 -1.69 -14.85
N SER A 412 -12.37 -2.91 -14.37
CA SER A 412 -11.33 -3.77 -13.79
C SER A 412 -11.25 -5.11 -14.50
N PHE A 413 -10.01 -5.51 -14.81
CA PHE A 413 -9.68 -6.83 -15.33
C PHE A 413 -9.03 -7.72 -14.28
N SER A 414 -9.10 -7.38 -13.00
CA SER A 414 -8.58 -8.24 -11.92
C SER A 414 -9.37 -9.54 -11.84
N ILE A 415 -8.76 -10.62 -11.38
CA ILE A 415 -9.46 -11.90 -11.18
C ILE A 415 -10.70 -11.73 -10.28
N LYS A 416 -10.61 -10.87 -9.27
CA LYS A 416 -11.68 -10.57 -8.29
C LYS A 416 -12.85 -9.78 -8.86
N SER A 417 -12.64 -9.03 -9.95
CA SER A 417 -13.73 -8.36 -10.67
C SER A 417 -14.33 -9.27 -11.75
N LEU A 418 -13.53 -10.18 -12.32
CA LEU A 418 -13.99 -11.13 -13.33
C LEU A 418 -14.85 -12.24 -12.73
N LEU A 419 -14.42 -12.83 -11.62
CA LEU A 419 -15.09 -14.01 -11.07
C LEU A 419 -16.58 -13.78 -10.76
N PRO A 420 -16.99 -12.73 -10.02
CA PRO A 420 -18.41 -12.52 -9.73
C PRO A 420 -19.24 -12.29 -10.99
N ALA A 421 -18.65 -11.69 -12.04
CA ALA A 421 -19.32 -11.44 -13.30
C ALA A 421 -19.47 -12.73 -14.14
N MET A 422 -18.45 -13.59 -14.16
CA MET A 422 -18.45 -14.83 -14.96
C MET A 422 -19.12 -16.00 -14.23
N PHE A 423 -19.13 -15.99 -12.90
CA PHE A 423 -19.61 -17.07 -12.04
C PHE A 423 -20.44 -16.54 -10.85
N PRO A 424 -21.52 -15.75 -11.08
CA PRO A 424 -22.23 -15.03 -10.02
C PRO A 424 -22.90 -15.91 -8.95
N ASN A 425 -23.09 -17.21 -9.22
CA ASN A 425 -23.78 -18.14 -8.34
C ASN A 425 -22.88 -19.32 -7.91
N ASP A 426 -21.56 -19.15 -7.98
CA ASP A 426 -20.60 -20.18 -7.56
C ASP A 426 -19.94 -19.78 -6.22
N PRO A 427 -20.43 -20.30 -5.08
CA PRO A 427 -19.85 -19.97 -3.78
C PRO A 427 -18.42 -20.50 -3.62
N GLU A 428 -17.98 -21.50 -4.40
CA GLU A 428 -16.60 -21.99 -4.38
C GLU A 428 -15.63 -20.90 -4.87
N LEU A 429 -16.11 -19.90 -5.63
CA LEU A 429 -15.31 -18.84 -6.23
C LEU A 429 -15.49 -17.46 -5.57
N ASP A 430 -16.13 -17.42 -4.41
CA ASP A 430 -16.42 -16.19 -3.70
C ASP A 430 -15.40 -15.92 -2.58
N TYR A 431 -14.43 -15.03 -2.86
CA TYR A 431 -13.43 -14.58 -1.89
C TYR A 431 -14.04 -14.00 -0.60
N LYS A 432 -15.29 -13.49 -0.63
CA LYS A 432 -15.93 -12.94 0.57
C LYS A 432 -16.28 -13.99 1.62
N GLN A 433 -16.21 -15.27 1.27
CA GLN A 433 -16.42 -16.39 2.18
C GLN A 433 -15.14 -16.82 2.91
N LEU A 434 -13.98 -16.26 2.53
CA LEU A 434 -12.70 -16.55 3.16
C LEU A 434 -12.38 -15.55 4.27
N ASP A 435 -11.59 -16.01 5.25
CA ASP A 435 -11.05 -15.15 6.31
C ASP A 435 -9.98 -14.19 5.75
N ILE A 436 -9.20 -14.65 4.75
CA ILE A 436 -8.28 -13.81 3.97
C ILE A 436 -8.87 -13.61 2.59
N GLN A 437 -9.17 -12.35 2.26
CA GLN A 437 -9.93 -12.00 1.05
C GLN A 437 -9.06 -11.30 0.01
N ASN A 438 -7.89 -10.81 0.41
CA ASN A 438 -6.97 -10.14 -0.49
C ASN A 438 -5.49 -10.25 -0.15
N GLY A 439 -4.64 -9.95 -1.15
CA GLY A 439 -3.19 -10.04 -1.02
C GLY A 439 -2.60 -9.10 0.04
N GLY A 440 -3.21 -7.94 0.29
CA GLY A 440 -2.81 -7.08 1.41
C GLY A 440 -3.03 -7.77 2.76
N MET A 441 -4.20 -8.36 2.96
CA MET A 441 -4.47 -9.20 4.14
C MET A 441 -3.53 -10.39 4.25
N ALA A 442 -3.21 -11.07 3.14
CA ALA A 442 -2.27 -12.21 3.13
C ALA A 442 -0.84 -11.78 3.51
N MET A 443 -0.37 -10.67 2.93
CA MET A 443 0.91 -10.02 3.24
C MET A 443 1.02 -9.73 4.74
N ASP A 444 0.03 -9.04 5.29
CA ASP A 444 0.01 -8.61 6.69
C ASP A 444 -0.15 -9.79 7.64
N ALA A 445 -1.00 -10.76 7.30
CA ALA A 445 -1.19 -11.98 8.07
C ALA A 445 0.12 -12.75 8.24
N PHE A 446 0.86 -13.00 7.14
CA PHE A 446 2.12 -13.73 7.21
C PHE A 446 3.22 -12.92 7.92
N ALA A 447 3.34 -11.61 7.65
CA ALA A 447 4.32 -10.75 8.31
C ALA A 447 4.15 -10.74 9.85
N ASN A 448 2.91 -10.80 10.34
CA ASN A 448 2.59 -10.80 11.76
C ASN A 448 2.51 -12.20 12.39
N LEU A 449 2.49 -13.27 11.59
CA LEU A 449 2.26 -14.64 12.05
C LEU A 449 3.29 -15.07 13.13
N SER A 450 4.55 -14.68 12.95
CA SER A 450 5.64 -14.96 13.90
C SER A 450 5.51 -14.28 15.27
N ARG A 451 4.66 -13.24 15.37
CA ARG A 451 4.42 -12.48 16.60
C ARG A 451 3.32 -13.10 17.46
N LEU A 452 2.52 -14.00 16.89
CA LEU A 452 1.44 -14.67 17.61
C LEU A 452 2.00 -15.74 18.55
N LYS A 453 1.56 -15.70 19.81
CA LYS A 453 1.98 -16.66 20.85
C LYS A 453 1.17 -17.93 20.89
N ASP A 454 -0.07 -17.88 20.40
CA ASP A 454 -1.02 -19.00 20.41
C ASP A 454 -0.84 -19.87 19.16
N PRO A 455 -0.38 -21.13 19.30
CA PRO A 455 -0.20 -22.04 18.18
C PRO A 455 -1.48 -22.33 17.40
N ASP A 456 -2.61 -22.54 18.07
CA ASP A 456 -3.86 -22.93 17.39
C ASP A 456 -4.39 -21.78 16.53
N HIS A 457 -4.23 -20.55 17.01
CA HIS A 457 -4.58 -19.36 16.24
C HIS A 457 -3.66 -19.18 15.02
N ARG A 458 -2.35 -19.44 15.16
CA ARG A 458 -1.43 -19.42 14.01
C ARG A 458 -1.82 -20.45 12.96
N ASP A 459 -2.13 -21.68 13.37
CA ASP A 459 -2.53 -22.75 12.45
C ASP A 459 -3.82 -22.40 11.70
N THR A 460 -4.75 -21.73 12.37
CA THR A 460 -5.97 -21.19 11.74
C THR A 460 -5.65 -20.18 10.64
N ILE A 461 -4.75 -19.23 10.90
CA ILE A 461 -4.32 -18.23 9.90
C ILE A 461 -3.54 -18.89 8.77
N ARG A 462 -2.68 -19.87 9.06
CA ARG A 462 -1.96 -20.65 8.06
C ARG A 462 -2.93 -21.38 7.12
N GLN A 463 -4.01 -21.95 7.65
CA GLN A 463 -5.04 -22.56 6.82
C GLN A 463 -5.77 -21.52 5.96
N ALA A 464 -6.13 -20.36 6.52
CA ALA A 464 -6.75 -19.28 5.76
C ALA A 464 -5.85 -18.75 4.61
N LEU A 465 -4.53 -18.69 4.81
CA LEU A 465 -3.55 -18.36 3.77
C LEU A 465 -3.56 -19.40 2.65
N LEU A 466 -3.57 -20.69 2.99
CA LEU A 466 -3.65 -21.79 2.02
C LEU A 466 -4.94 -21.73 1.20
N ASP A 467 -6.09 -21.56 1.86
CA ASP A 467 -7.40 -21.52 1.22
C ASP A 467 -7.51 -20.36 0.23
N TYR A 468 -7.00 -19.18 0.61
CA TYR A 468 -6.97 -17.99 -0.25
C TYR A 468 -6.12 -18.20 -1.51
N CYS A 469 -4.85 -18.60 -1.35
CA CYS A 469 -3.95 -18.77 -2.51
C CYS A 469 -4.40 -19.95 -3.41
N ARG A 470 -4.97 -21.00 -2.82
CA ARG A 470 -5.61 -22.09 -3.56
C ARG A 470 -6.72 -21.56 -4.46
N LEU A 471 -7.57 -20.68 -3.94
CA LEU A 471 -8.67 -20.09 -4.69
C LEU A 471 -8.16 -19.25 -5.88
N ASP A 472 -7.08 -18.49 -5.73
CA ASP A 472 -6.52 -17.69 -6.84
C ASP A 472 -6.20 -18.56 -8.07
N THR A 473 -5.53 -19.70 -7.87
CA THR A 473 -5.24 -20.62 -8.99
C THR A 473 -6.44 -21.43 -9.47
N LEU A 474 -7.35 -21.83 -8.58
CA LEU A 474 -8.60 -22.50 -8.97
C LEU A 474 -9.47 -21.58 -9.84
N ALA A 475 -9.53 -20.30 -9.49
CA ALA A 475 -10.20 -19.28 -10.26
C ALA A 475 -9.62 -19.18 -11.68
N MET A 476 -8.29 -19.23 -11.84
CA MET A 476 -7.66 -19.26 -13.16
C MET A 476 -8.05 -20.50 -13.96
N VAL A 477 -8.13 -21.68 -13.32
CA VAL A 477 -8.61 -22.92 -13.97
C VAL A 477 -10.04 -22.73 -14.49
N ARG A 478 -10.94 -22.19 -13.66
CA ARG A 478 -12.35 -21.97 -14.03
C ARG A 478 -12.50 -20.96 -15.16
N ILE A 479 -11.75 -19.85 -15.09
CA ILE A 479 -11.71 -18.84 -16.15
C ILE A 479 -11.24 -19.47 -17.46
N TYR A 480 -10.13 -20.22 -17.45
CA TYR A 480 -9.64 -20.93 -18.63
C TYR A 480 -10.68 -21.88 -19.21
N GLN A 481 -11.34 -22.69 -18.37
CA GLN A 481 -12.39 -23.63 -18.80
C GLN A 481 -13.58 -22.91 -19.44
N SER A 482 -13.92 -21.71 -18.97
CA SER A 482 -14.96 -20.88 -19.60
C SER A 482 -14.50 -20.31 -20.94
N LEU A 483 -13.26 -19.82 -21.05
CA LEU A 483 -12.69 -19.33 -22.30
C LEU A 483 -12.56 -20.44 -23.36
N HIS A 484 -12.16 -21.64 -22.96
CA HIS A 484 -12.02 -22.80 -23.85
C HIS A 484 -13.37 -23.27 -24.47
N LYS A 485 -14.50 -22.81 -23.94
CA LYS A 485 -15.84 -23.12 -24.48
C LYS A 485 -16.35 -22.09 -25.50
N ILE A 486 -15.68 -20.94 -25.61
CA ILE A 486 -15.98 -19.86 -26.58
C ILE A 486 -15.34 -20.21 -27.91
#